data_AF-A0A449I4L7-F1
#
_entry.id   AF-A0A449I4L7-F1
#
_cell.length_a   1.000
_cell.length_b   1.000
_cell.length_c   1.000
_cell.angle_alpha   90.00
_cell.angle_beta   90.00
_cell.angle_gamma   90.00
#
_symmetry.space_group_name_H-M   'P 1'
#
loop_
_entity.id
_entity.type
_entity.pdbx_description
1 polymer ?
#
loop_
_entity_poly.entity_id
_entity_poly.type
_entity_poly.pdbx_seq_one_letter_code
_entity_poly.pdbx_strand_id
1 'polypeptide(L)' 'MKKELTEKEWELIETIRNFKKVYPPSIELEIYIYSLLDVLMEKKEDNDD' A
#
# COMPACT_ATOMS: atom_id res chain seq x y z
N MET A 1 -17.18 11.91 -9.79
CA MET A 1 -17.02 10.45 -9.84
C MET A 1 -16.14 10.03 -8.69
N LYS A 2 -16.54 9.03 -7.89
CA LYS A 2 -15.60 8.41 -6.93
C LYS A 2 -14.58 7.64 -7.77
N LYS A 3 -13.29 7.92 -7.62
CA LYS A 3 -12.26 7.07 -8.21
C LYS A 3 -12.33 5.72 -7.49
N GLU A 4 -12.49 4.65 -8.26
CA GLU A 4 -12.41 3.31 -7.72
C GLU A 4 -10.94 2.99 -7.44
N LEU A 5 -10.69 2.39 -6.28
CA LEU A 5 -9.36 1.93 -5.89
C LEU A 5 -9.02 0.66 -6.67
N THR A 6 -7.79 0.59 -7.13
CA THR A 6 -7.18 -0.61 -7.70
C THR A 6 -6.94 -1.68 -6.64
N GLU A 7 -6.71 -2.92 -7.07
CA GLU A 7 -6.42 -4.05 -6.18
C GLU A 7 -5.21 -3.78 -5.27
N LYS A 8 -4.13 -3.21 -5.82
CA LYS A 8 -2.91 -2.88 -5.05
C LYS A 8 -3.14 -1.77 -4.01
N GLU A 9 -4.00 -0.79 -4.32
CA GLU A 9 -4.38 0.24 -3.34
C GLU A 9 -5.20 -0.35 -2.19
N TRP A 10 -6.09 -1.31 -2.49
CA TRP A 10 -6.82 -2.06 -1.48
C TRP A 10 -5.89 -2.91 -0.61
N GLU A 11 -4.95 -3.62 -1.23
CA GLU A 11 -3.94 -4.44 -0.55
C GLU A 11 -3.10 -3.62 0.44
N LEU A 12 -2.67 -2.41 0.04
CA LEU A 12 -1.96 -1.48 0.92
C LEU A 12 -2.83 -1.09 2.13
N ILE A 13 -4.10 -0.74 1.91
CA ILE A 13 -5.02 -0.35 2.99
C ILE A 13 -5.21 -1.49 3.99
N GLU A 14 -5.43 -2.72 3.52
CA GLU A 14 -5.62 -3.88 4.38
C GLU A 14 -4.35 -4.20 5.18
N THR A 15 -3.19 -4.14 4.53
CA THR A 15 -1.90 -4.39 5.18
C THR A 15 -1.63 -3.37 6.30
N ILE A 16 -1.89 -2.08 6.07
CA ILE A 16 -1.76 -1.04 7.10
C ILE A 16 -2.73 -1.28 8.27
N ARG A 17 -3.98 -1.67 7.98
CA ARG A 17 -4.97 -1.98 9.03
C ARG A 17 -4.50 -3.16 9.90
N ASN A 18 -3.95 -4.19 9.27
CA ASN A 18 -3.43 -5.35 9.99
C ASN A 18 -2.19 -4.98 10.82
N PHE A 19 -1.25 -4.22 10.25
CA PHE A 19 -0.08 -3.73 10.97
C PHE A 19 -0.45 -2.96 12.24
N LYS A 20 -1.46 -2.07 12.18
CA LYS A 20 -1.94 -1.30 13.34
C LYS A 20 -2.66 -2.15 14.40
N LYS A 21 -3.19 -3.32 14.03
CA LYS A 21 -3.92 -4.21 14.96
C LYS A 21 -3.01 -5.17 15.71
N VAL A 22 -1.82 -5.47 15.17
CA VAL A 22 -0.92 -6.49 15.72
C VAL A 22 0.11 -5.83 16.64
N TYR A 23 0.32 -6.42 17.81
CA TYR A 23 1.41 -6.09 18.72
C TYR A 23 2.15 -7.38 19.13
N PRO A 24 3.49 -7.42 19.09
CA PRO A 24 4.39 -6.33 18.68
C PRO A 24 4.31 -6.04 17.17
N PRO A 25 4.72 -4.84 16.71
CA PRO A 25 4.78 -4.53 15.28
C PRO A 25 5.69 -5.51 14.55
N SER A 26 5.25 -6.01 13.39
CA SER A 26 6.06 -6.88 12.54
C SER A 26 6.88 -6.04 11.58
N ILE A 27 8.22 -6.10 11.71
CA ILE A 27 9.17 -5.45 10.81
C ILE A 27 8.96 -5.91 9.36
N GLU A 28 8.64 -7.19 9.16
CA GLU A 28 8.35 -7.75 7.83
C GLU A 28 7.11 -7.11 7.19
N LEU A 29 6.05 -6.90 7.97
CA LEU A 29 4.85 -6.21 7.49
C LEU A 29 5.13 -4.73 7.20
N GLU A 30 5.97 -4.07 7.99
CA GLU A 30 6.39 -2.70 7.75
C GLU A 30 7.15 -2.56 6.43
N ILE A 31 8.13 -3.43 6.18
CA ILE A 31 8.88 -3.47 4.90
C ILE A 31 7.93 -3.71 3.73
N TYR A 32 6.98 -4.63 3.88
CA TYR A 32 6.02 -4.92 2.83
C TYR A 32 5.11 -3.73 2.51
N ILE A 33 4.65 -2.98 3.53
CA ILE A 33 3.91 -1.72 3.33
C ILE A 33 4.71 -0.72 2.50
N TYR A 34 5.99 -0.54 2.81
CA TYR A 34 6.85 0.37 2.04
C TYR A 34 7.02 -0.10 0.60
N SER A 35 7.22 -1.40 0.37
CA SER A 35 7.33 -1.93 -1.00
C SER A 35 6.05 -1.73 -1.83
N LEU A 36 4.86 -1.89 -1.22
CA LEU A 36 3.58 -1.63 -1.90
C LEU A 36 3.42 -0.15 -2.22
N LEU A 37 3.86 0.73 -1.33
CA LEU A 37 3.83 2.18 -1.55
C LEU A 37 4.71 2.56 -2.74
N ASP A 38 5.95 2.05 -2.80
CA ASP A 38 6.89 2.34 -3.89
C ASP A 38 6.28 1.94 -5.25
N VAL A 39 5.73 0.72 -5.36
CA VAL A 39 5.07 0.23 -6.58
C VAL A 39 3.88 1.11 -7.00
N LEU A 40 3.13 1.65 -6.05
CA LEU A 40 2.00 2.54 -6.33
C LEU A 40 2.44 3.93 -6.76
N MET A 41 3.57 4.42 -6.23
CA MET A 41 4.15 5.71 -6.57
C MET A 41 4.84 5.68 -7.94
N GLU A 42 5.62 4.63 -8.25
CA GLU A 42 6.24 4.42 -9.56
C GLU A 42 5.21 4.38 -10.69
N LYS A 43 4.09 3.68 -10.47
CA LYS A 43 2.99 3.61 -11.46
C LYS A 43 2.38 4.98 -11.80
N LYS A 44 2.53 5.97 -10.91
CA LYS A 44 2.01 7.32 -11.13
C LYS A 44 2.93 8.15 -12.03
N GLU A 45 4.24 7.90 -12.03
CA GLU A 45 5.20 8.63 -12.85
C GLU A 45 5.10 8.26 -14.35
N ASP A 46 4.61 7.07 -14.69
CA ASP A 46 4.45 6.61 -16.08
C ASP A 46 3.17 7.09 -16.80
N ASN A 47 2.35 7.95 -16.19
CA ASN A 47 1.02 8.35 -16.75
C ASN A 47 0.84 9.87 -16.91
N ASP A 48 1.92 10.66 -16.95
CA ASP A 48 1.88 12.11 -17.17
C ASP A 48 2.28 12.54 -18.61
N ASP A 49 2.05 11.68 -19.63
CA ASP A 49 2.12 12.00 -21.08
C ASP A 49 0.74 12.13 -21.74
#